data_AF-A0A920U221-F1
#
_entry.id   AF-A0A920U221-F1
#
_cell.length_a   1.000
_cell.length_b   1.000
_cell.length_c   1.000
_cell.angle_alpha   90.00
_cell.angle_beta   90.00
_cell.angle_gamma   90.00
#
_symmetry.space_group_name_H-M   'P 1'
#
loop_
_entity.id
_entity.type
_entity.pdbx_description
1 polymer ?
#
loop_
_entity_poly.entity_id
_entity_poly.type
_entity_poly.pdbx_seq_one_letter_code
_entity_poly.pdbx_strand_id
1 'polypeptide(L)'
;MPDAVIGHAWFDTPNAEDVIARQAARPMVRSIRSKPKTSSAPGVLAPDVPGSMDDPKWRRGLKLLEKYGLNYDLRVPPWHLAEAVEIVRLISSTPVILNHTGFPWDRGEAGMELWRSAMTAMAAEPNTLVKLSEFGLRNAPWNYSENRAIVLETIELFGPERCMFASNFPVAGLRIDFDSLYSAYKSMVEDFSDREKLQLFRDTAAEAYRLDLANQDA
;
A
#
# COMPACT_ATOMS: atom_id res chain seq x y z
N MET A 1 -18.58 12.05 -7.92
CA MET A 1 -17.20 12.07 -7.39
C MET A 1 -16.40 11.08 -8.21
N PRO A 2 -15.15 11.39 -8.59
CA PRO A 2 -14.26 10.35 -9.08
C PRO A 2 -14.06 9.31 -8.00
N ASP A 3 -14.19 8.06 -8.38
CA ASP A 3 -14.06 6.92 -7.49
C ASP A 3 -13.27 5.80 -8.18
N ALA A 4 -12.64 4.99 -7.35
CA ALA A 4 -11.99 3.77 -7.77
C ALA A 4 -12.28 2.68 -6.75
N VAL A 5 -12.37 1.45 -7.25
CA VAL A 5 -12.55 0.24 -6.48
C VAL A 5 -11.28 -0.59 -6.55
N ILE A 6 -10.87 -1.09 -5.39
CA ILE A 6 -9.82 -2.09 -5.27
C ILE A 6 -10.54 -3.43 -5.14
N GLY A 7 -10.53 -4.21 -6.22
CA GLY A 7 -11.18 -5.50 -6.30
C GLY A 7 -10.38 -6.59 -5.57
N HIS A 8 -10.88 -7.82 -5.69
CA HIS A 8 -10.24 -9.01 -5.13
C HIS A 8 -10.23 -10.14 -6.16
N ALA A 9 -9.12 -10.87 -6.22
CA ALA A 9 -8.95 -12.13 -6.94
C ALA A 9 -7.88 -12.97 -6.23
N TRP A 10 -8.05 -14.29 -6.15
CA TRP A 10 -6.96 -15.18 -5.74
C TRP A 10 -6.07 -15.45 -6.96
N PHE A 11 -4.74 -15.37 -6.80
CA PHE A 11 -3.80 -15.53 -7.92
C PHE A 11 -3.37 -16.98 -8.16
N ASP A 12 -3.55 -17.85 -7.16
CA ASP A 12 -3.14 -19.25 -7.16
C ASP A 12 -4.27 -20.22 -7.55
N THR A 13 -5.50 -19.72 -7.75
CA THR A 13 -6.65 -20.55 -8.14
C THR A 13 -6.73 -20.78 -9.66
N PRO A 14 -7.29 -21.92 -10.13
CA PRO A 14 -7.42 -22.19 -11.56
C PRO A 14 -8.24 -21.17 -12.35
N ASN A 15 -9.16 -20.46 -11.68
CA ASN A 15 -10.01 -19.43 -12.27
C ASN A 15 -9.49 -18.00 -12.04
N ALA A 16 -8.24 -17.82 -11.63
CA ALA A 16 -7.66 -16.51 -11.32
C ALA A 16 -7.87 -15.51 -12.47
N GLU A 17 -7.55 -15.93 -13.70
CA GLU A 17 -7.67 -15.07 -14.88
C GLU A 17 -9.12 -14.64 -15.15
N ASP A 18 -10.08 -15.57 -15.08
CA ASP A 18 -11.50 -15.24 -15.28
C ASP A 18 -11.99 -14.20 -14.27
N VAL A 19 -11.57 -14.32 -13.01
CA VAL A 19 -11.94 -13.37 -11.95
C VAL A 19 -11.28 -12.02 -12.20
N ILE A 20 -9.98 -11.98 -12.54
CA ILE A 20 -9.25 -10.74 -12.85
C ILE A 20 -9.88 -10.04 -14.07
N ALA A 21 -10.21 -10.78 -15.13
CA ALA A 21 -10.86 -10.25 -16.31
C ALA A 21 -12.22 -9.62 -16.00
N ARG A 22 -13.04 -10.29 -15.15
CA ARG A 22 -14.34 -9.74 -14.70
C ARG A 22 -14.19 -8.48 -13.85
N GLN A 23 -13.16 -8.41 -13.01
CA GLN A 23 -12.83 -7.22 -12.25
C GLN A 23 -12.42 -6.08 -13.21
N ALA A 24 -11.50 -6.35 -14.13
CA ALA A 24 -11.01 -5.37 -15.12
C ALA A 24 -12.10 -4.84 -16.06
N ALA A 25 -13.13 -5.64 -16.35
CA ALA A 25 -14.28 -5.21 -17.15
C ALA A 25 -15.15 -4.14 -16.46
N ARG A 26 -14.94 -3.87 -15.17
CA ARG A 26 -15.62 -2.78 -14.44
C ARG A 26 -14.77 -1.51 -14.49
N PRO A 27 -15.25 -0.41 -15.11
CA PRO A 27 -14.45 0.81 -15.28
C PRO A 27 -13.90 1.40 -13.97
N MET A 28 -14.63 1.25 -12.86
CA MET A 28 -14.22 1.72 -11.54
C MET A 28 -13.11 0.88 -10.91
N VAL A 29 -12.91 -0.37 -11.33
CA VAL A 29 -11.87 -1.23 -10.74
C VAL A 29 -10.53 -0.87 -11.33
N ARG A 30 -9.61 -0.48 -10.45
CA ARG A 30 -8.28 0.04 -10.85
C ARG A 30 -7.13 -0.77 -10.30
N SER A 31 -7.41 -1.61 -9.31
CA SER A 31 -6.42 -2.39 -8.58
C SER A 31 -7.03 -3.68 -8.05
N ILE A 32 -6.18 -4.67 -7.76
CA ILE A 32 -6.53 -5.86 -7.00
C ILE A 32 -5.76 -5.84 -5.68
N ARG A 33 -6.47 -6.11 -4.58
CA ARG A 33 -5.86 -6.47 -3.30
C ARG A 33 -6.10 -7.95 -3.03
N SER A 34 -5.04 -8.73 -3.08
CA SER A 34 -5.02 -10.13 -2.71
C SER A 34 -3.87 -10.37 -1.76
N LYS A 35 -4.18 -10.90 -0.57
CA LYS A 35 -3.17 -11.14 0.45
C LYS A 35 -2.50 -12.49 0.16
N PRO A 36 -1.19 -12.53 -0.07
CA PRO A 36 -0.51 -13.81 -0.11
C PRO A 36 -0.63 -14.48 1.26
N LYS A 37 -0.39 -15.79 1.29
CA LYS A 37 -0.17 -16.50 2.55
C LYS A 37 1.15 -16.01 3.15
N THR A 38 1.10 -15.63 4.42
CA THR A 38 2.24 -15.10 5.18
C THR A 38 2.41 -15.86 6.49
N SER A 39 3.58 -15.78 7.11
CA SER A 39 3.80 -16.29 8.46
C SER A 39 3.42 -15.26 9.53
N SER A 40 3.24 -15.74 10.77
CA SER A 40 3.01 -14.90 11.94
C SER A 40 4.28 -14.25 12.52
N ALA A 41 5.46 -14.69 12.09
CA ALA A 41 6.75 -14.20 12.54
C ALA A 41 7.83 -14.35 11.45
N PRO A 42 8.95 -13.60 11.52
CA PRO A 42 10.06 -13.71 10.57
C PRO A 42 10.61 -15.13 10.45
N GLY A 43 10.90 -15.60 9.24
CA GLY A 43 11.59 -16.88 9.00
C GLY A 43 10.76 -18.15 9.27
N VAL A 44 9.45 -18.03 9.55
CA VAL A 44 8.59 -19.17 9.92
C VAL A 44 7.87 -19.79 8.71
N LEU A 45 7.80 -19.11 7.57
CA LEU A 45 7.16 -19.66 6.38
C LEU A 45 8.11 -20.63 5.67
N ALA A 46 7.65 -21.87 5.44
CA ALA A 46 8.38 -22.81 4.60
C ALA A 46 8.40 -22.31 3.13
N PRO A 47 9.43 -22.68 2.34
CA PRO A 47 9.42 -22.41 0.90
C PRO A 47 8.27 -23.10 0.17
N ASP A 48 7.88 -22.54 -0.97
CA ASP A 48 6.89 -23.05 -1.93
C ASP A 48 5.51 -23.34 -1.32
N VAL A 49 5.13 -22.59 -0.28
CA VAL A 49 3.82 -22.75 0.34
C VAL A 49 2.73 -22.29 -0.65
N PRO A 50 1.69 -23.11 -0.92
CA PRO A 50 0.63 -22.68 -1.83
C PRO A 50 0.00 -21.34 -1.40
N GLY A 51 -0.04 -20.39 -2.33
CA GLY A 51 -0.55 -19.04 -2.15
C GLY A 51 0.40 -18.03 -1.48
N SER A 52 1.64 -18.39 -1.12
CA SER A 52 2.65 -17.39 -0.71
C SER A 52 3.29 -16.68 -1.89
N MET A 53 4.12 -15.67 -1.61
CA MET A 53 4.73 -14.86 -2.67
C MET A 53 5.79 -15.64 -3.47
N ASP A 54 6.34 -16.73 -2.97
CA ASP A 54 7.23 -17.65 -3.70
C ASP A 54 6.49 -18.70 -4.54
N ASP A 55 5.20 -18.96 -4.32
CA ASP A 55 4.41 -19.93 -5.09
C ASP A 55 4.38 -19.56 -6.60
N PRO A 56 4.91 -20.43 -7.49
CA PRO A 56 4.89 -20.19 -8.92
C PRO A 56 3.49 -20.00 -9.51
N LYS A 57 2.45 -20.63 -8.96
CA LYS A 57 1.06 -20.41 -9.40
C LYS A 57 0.60 -19.01 -9.04
N TRP A 58 0.83 -18.60 -7.80
CA TRP A 58 0.50 -17.26 -7.32
C TRP A 58 1.21 -16.17 -8.14
N ARG A 59 2.51 -16.34 -8.39
CA ARG A 59 3.31 -15.40 -9.23
C ARG A 59 2.76 -15.28 -10.65
N ARG A 60 2.37 -16.40 -11.28
CA ARG A 60 1.74 -16.38 -12.62
C ARG A 60 0.42 -15.64 -12.61
N GLY A 61 -0.43 -15.86 -11.60
CA GLY A 61 -1.70 -15.15 -11.48
C GLY A 61 -1.52 -13.65 -11.23
N LEU A 62 -0.55 -13.26 -10.40
CA LEU A 62 -0.21 -11.85 -10.17
C LEU A 62 0.23 -11.16 -11.47
N LYS A 63 1.04 -11.83 -12.30
CA LYS A 63 1.54 -11.27 -13.57
C LYS A 63 0.40 -10.93 -14.55
N LEU A 64 -0.78 -11.55 -14.41
CA LEU A 64 -1.96 -11.19 -15.21
C LEU A 64 -2.42 -9.74 -14.98
N LEU A 65 -2.09 -9.12 -13.84
CA LEU A 65 -2.46 -7.72 -13.61
C LEU A 65 -1.89 -6.78 -14.68
N GLU A 66 -0.70 -7.05 -15.20
CA GLU A 66 -0.11 -6.30 -16.33
C GLU A 66 -0.98 -6.41 -17.58
N LYS A 67 -1.41 -7.64 -17.92
CA LYS A 67 -2.27 -7.91 -19.08
C LYS A 67 -3.57 -7.12 -19.02
N TYR A 68 -4.13 -6.93 -17.82
CA TYR A 68 -5.42 -6.27 -17.63
C TYR A 68 -5.30 -4.80 -17.19
N GLY A 69 -4.09 -4.25 -17.12
CA GLY A 69 -3.85 -2.85 -16.73
C GLY A 69 -4.36 -2.52 -15.32
N LEU A 70 -4.33 -3.49 -14.40
CA LEU A 70 -4.72 -3.31 -13.01
C LEU A 70 -3.49 -3.11 -12.13
N ASN A 71 -3.58 -2.23 -11.14
CA ASN A 71 -2.54 -2.07 -10.13
C ASN A 71 -2.57 -3.24 -9.13
N TYR A 72 -1.54 -3.33 -8.29
CA TYR A 72 -1.53 -4.25 -7.14
C TYR A 72 -1.50 -3.48 -5.82
N ASP A 73 -2.55 -3.65 -5.01
CA ASP A 73 -2.59 -3.14 -3.63
C ASP A 73 -1.96 -4.17 -2.69
N LEU A 74 -0.65 -4.04 -2.47
CA LEU A 74 0.16 -4.94 -1.66
C LEU A 74 -0.11 -4.74 -0.17
N ARG A 75 -0.33 -5.83 0.56
CA ARG A 75 -0.47 -5.84 2.02
C ARG A 75 0.14 -7.09 2.62
N VAL A 76 1.31 -6.95 3.24
CA VAL A 76 2.03 -8.02 3.94
C VAL A 76 2.60 -7.50 5.28
N PRO A 77 2.83 -8.36 6.28
CA PRO A 77 3.58 -7.99 7.48
C PRO A 77 4.97 -7.42 7.16
N PRO A 78 5.56 -6.59 8.05
CA PRO A 78 6.83 -5.92 7.80
C PRO A 78 7.99 -6.90 7.49
N TRP A 79 8.01 -8.08 8.12
CA TRP A 79 9.03 -9.11 7.86
C TRP A 79 8.94 -9.80 6.50
N HIS A 80 7.86 -9.58 5.75
CA HIS A 80 7.72 -10.03 4.36
C HIS A 80 7.99 -8.90 3.35
N LEU A 81 8.29 -7.67 3.78
CA LEU A 81 8.52 -6.58 2.83
C LEU A 81 9.76 -6.81 1.97
N ALA A 82 10.82 -7.41 2.53
CA ALA A 82 12.01 -7.77 1.74
C ALA A 82 11.67 -8.76 0.60
N GLU A 83 10.84 -9.76 0.88
CA GLU A 83 10.34 -10.70 -0.14
C GLU A 83 9.41 -9.99 -1.13
N ALA A 84 8.62 -9.04 -0.67
CA ALA A 84 7.71 -8.29 -1.53
C ALA A 84 8.43 -7.36 -2.53
N VAL A 85 9.69 -6.95 -2.27
CA VAL A 85 10.51 -6.22 -3.27
C VAL A 85 10.72 -7.08 -4.52
N GLU A 86 10.95 -8.38 -4.37
CA GLU A 86 11.06 -9.31 -5.51
C GLU A 86 9.76 -9.40 -6.31
N ILE A 87 8.62 -9.26 -5.62
CA ILE A 87 7.32 -9.19 -6.28
C ILE A 87 7.16 -7.88 -7.06
N VAL A 88 7.55 -6.74 -6.49
CA VAL A 88 7.53 -5.46 -7.21
C VAL A 88 8.35 -5.54 -8.51
N ARG A 89 9.55 -6.13 -8.44
CA ARG A 89 10.42 -6.35 -9.60
C ARG A 89 9.81 -7.29 -10.64
N LEU A 90 9.12 -8.35 -10.19
CA LEU A 90 8.43 -9.30 -11.06
C LEU A 90 7.36 -8.61 -11.92
N ILE A 91 6.68 -7.59 -11.40
CA ILE A 91 5.63 -6.83 -12.09
C ILE A 91 6.02 -5.36 -12.28
N SER A 92 7.24 -5.11 -12.76
CA SER A 92 7.83 -3.76 -12.88
C SER A 92 7.05 -2.77 -13.76
N SER A 93 6.14 -3.27 -14.62
CA SER A 93 5.26 -2.41 -15.43
C SER A 93 3.90 -2.10 -14.76
N THR A 94 3.62 -2.72 -13.62
CA THR A 94 2.40 -2.52 -12.83
C THR A 94 2.70 -1.63 -11.62
N PRO A 95 1.92 -0.56 -11.38
CA PRO A 95 1.99 0.18 -10.12
C PRO A 95 1.65 -0.72 -8.93
N VAL A 96 2.54 -0.74 -7.94
CA VAL A 96 2.34 -1.44 -6.66
C VAL A 96 2.08 -0.41 -5.57
N ILE A 97 0.90 -0.47 -4.95
CA ILE A 97 0.50 0.41 -3.86
C ILE A 97 0.72 -0.35 -2.56
N LEU A 98 1.83 -0.05 -1.90
CA LEU A 98 2.12 -0.55 -0.56
C LEU A 98 1.13 0.06 0.44
N ASN A 99 0.35 -0.79 1.08
CA ASN A 99 -0.62 -0.35 2.07
C ASN A 99 0.05 -0.03 3.42
N HIS A 100 -0.60 0.86 4.18
CA HIS A 100 -0.40 1.01 5.61
C HIS A 100 1.03 1.35 6.02
N THR A 101 1.72 2.13 5.20
CA THR A 101 3.10 2.55 5.45
C THR A 101 4.05 1.36 5.68
N GLY A 102 3.76 0.19 5.11
CA GLY A 102 4.55 -1.02 5.35
C GLY A 102 4.40 -1.62 6.76
N PHE A 103 3.36 -1.26 7.51
CA PHE A 103 3.04 -1.78 8.84
C PHE A 103 4.23 -1.78 9.81
N PRO A 104 4.73 -0.62 10.23
CA PRO A 104 5.79 -0.53 11.23
C PRO A 104 5.24 -0.86 12.63
N TRP A 105 4.87 -2.12 12.88
CA TRP A 105 4.19 -2.53 14.12
C TRP A 105 5.12 -2.62 15.31
N ASP A 106 6.37 -3.02 15.08
CA ASP A 106 7.40 -3.05 16.11
C ASP A 106 8.12 -1.71 16.14
N ARG A 107 7.87 -0.93 17.19
CA ARG A 107 8.47 0.39 17.43
C ARG A 107 9.83 0.31 18.14
N GLY A 108 10.30 -0.89 18.49
CA GLY A 108 11.65 -1.07 19.02
C GLY A 108 12.71 -0.81 17.95
N GLU A 109 13.96 -0.64 18.38
CA GLU A 109 15.10 -0.36 17.50
C GLU A 109 15.21 -1.36 16.34
N ALA A 110 15.27 -2.66 16.64
CA ALA A 110 15.35 -3.72 15.63
C ALA A 110 14.14 -3.76 14.68
N GLY A 111 12.94 -3.50 15.20
CA GLY A 111 11.71 -3.46 14.40
C GLY A 111 11.71 -2.29 13.41
N MET A 112 12.13 -1.11 13.87
CA MET A 112 12.25 0.09 13.05
C MET A 112 13.40 -0.01 12.05
N GLU A 113 14.51 -0.67 12.38
CA GLU A 113 15.60 -0.99 11.43
C GLU A 113 15.12 -1.92 10.32
N LEU A 114 14.40 -2.99 10.67
CA LEU A 114 13.82 -3.92 9.70
C LEU A 114 12.86 -3.19 8.75
N TRP A 115 11.94 -2.40 9.31
CA TRP A 115 11.01 -1.60 8.52
C TRP A 115 11.72 -0.61 7.61
N ARG A 116 12.68 0.17 8.14
CA ARG A 116 13.43 1.17 7.38
C ARG A 116 14.20 0.54 6.23
N SER A 117 14.91 -0.56 6.48
CA SER A 117 15.64 -1.30 5.44
C SER A 117 14.71 -1.72 4.30
N ALA A 118 13.55 -2.29 4.64
CA ALA A 118 12.59 -2.75 3.65
C ALA A 118 11.89 -1.60 2.90
N MET A 119 11.55 -0.50 3.59
CA MET A 119 10.95 0.68 2.97
C MET A 119 11.93 1.38 2.03
N THR A 120 13.21 1.47 2.38
CA THR A 120 14.27 1.96 1.48
C THR A 120 14.37 1.10 0.23
N ALA A 121 14.35 -0.22 0.38
CA ALA A 121 14.39 -1.13 -0.78
C ALA A 121 13.15 -0.98 -1.67
N MET A 122 11.96 -0.84 -1.09
CA MET A 122 10.71 -0.55 -1.80
C MET A 122 10.76 0.81 -2.53
N ALA A 123 11.32 1.84 -1.89
CA ALA A 123 11.43 3.18 -2.45
C ALA A 123 12.38 3.25 -3.66
N ALA A 124 13.36 2.35 -3.72
CA ALA A 124 14.26 2.20 -4.87
C ALA A 124 13.54 1.66 -6.12
N GLU A 125 12.37 1.02 -5.96
CA GLU A 125 11.59 0.52 -7.08
C GLU A 125 10.60 1.60 -7.59
N PRO A 126 10.75 2.09 -8.84
CA PRO A 126 10.04 3.27 -9.32
C PRO A 126 8.53 3.06 -9.49
N ASN A 127 8.06 1.82 -9.62
CA ASN A 127 6.64 1.46 -9.71
C ASN A 127 5.97 1.32 -8.33
N THR A 128 6.65 1.62 -7.22
CA THR A 128 6.08 1.53 -5.87
C THR A 128 5.56 2.87 -5.37
N LEU A 129 4.30 2.88 -4.92
CA LEU A 129 3.64 3.98 -4.22
C LEU A 129 3.21 3.53 -2.82
N VAL A 130 2.95 4.46 -1.91
CA VAL A 130 2.61 4.16 -0.51
C VAL A 130 1.35 4.88 -0.05
N LYS A 131 0.44 4.12 0.55
CA LYS A 131 -0.66 4.67 1.35
C LYS A 131 -0.21 4.95 2.77
N LEU A 132 -0.10 6.24 3.09
CA LEU A 132 0.15 6.75 4.43
C LEU A 132 -1.11 6.53 5.28
N SER A 133 -1.15 5.40 5.98
CA SER A 133 -2.31 4.94 6.75
C SER A 133 -1.91 3.94 7.83
N GLU A 134 -2.85 3.56 8.70
CA GLU A 134 -2.62 2.63 9.82
C GLU A 134 -1.46 3.06 10.73
N PHE A 135 -1.55 4.27 11.26
CA PHE A 135 -0.54 4.79 12.17
C PHE A 135 -0.67 4.19 13.60
N GLY A 136 -1.85 3.67 13.97
CA GLY A 136 -2.09 3.11 15.30
C GLY A 136 -1.51 1.72 15.53
N LEU A 137 -1.13 1.41 16.77
CA LEU A 137 -0.69 0.07 17.18
C LEU A 137 -1.81 -0.69 17.89
N ARG A 138 -1.86 -2.01 17.75
CA ARG A 138 -2.91 -2.85 18.34
C ARG A 138 -2.98 -2.80 19.87
N ASN A 139 -1.86 -2.58 20.56
CA ASN A 139 -1.82 -2.67 22.03
C ASN A 139 -1.25 -1.40 22.67
N ALA A 140 -1.33 -0.26 21.99
CA ALA A 140 -0.84 1.02 22.49
C ALA A 140 -1.81 2.16 22.13
N PRO A 141 -1.80 3.28 22.87
CA PRO A 141 -2.53 4.48 22.49
C PRO A 141 -1.99 5.04 21.16
N TRP A 142 -2.81 5.84 20.48
CA TRP A 142 -2.36 6.56 19.30
C TRP A 142 -1.37 7.66 19.70
N ASN A 143 -0.16 7.65 19.14
CA ASN A 143 0.92 8.55 19.51
C ASN A 143 1.27 9.47 18.33
N TYR A 144 1.01 10.78 18.48
CA TYR A 144 1.27 11.77 17.42
C TYR A 144 2.72 11.81 16.99
N SER A 145 3.66 11.92 17.93
CA SER A 145 5.07 12.17 17.64
C SER A 145 5.73 10.98 16.95
N GLU A 146 5.44 9.76 17.41
CA GLU A 146 5.93 8.54 16.76
C GLU A 146 5.36 8.44 15.34
N ASN A 147 4.04 8.59 15.19
CA ASN A 147 3.35 8.50 13.91
C ASN A 147 3.83 9.55 12.90
N ARG A 148 4.06 10.78 13.36
CA ARG A 148 4.63 11.85 12.55
C ARG A 148 6.01 11.48 12.03
N ALA A 149 6.89 10.92 12.86
CA ALA A 149 8.23 10.53 12.44
C ALA A 149 8.19 9.51 11.29
N ILE A 150 7.34 8.49 11.40
CA ILE A 150 7.18 7.46 10.36
C ILE A 150 6.60 8.03 9.07
N VAL A 151 5.60 8.91 9.17
CA VAL A 151 5.00 9.56 8.01
C VAL A 151 6.04 10.38 7.27
N LEU A 152 6.80 11.21 7.97
CA LEU A 152 7.82 12.05 7.37
C LEU A 152 8.97 11.22 6.79
N GLU A 153 9.43 10.20 7.49
CA GLU A 153 10.49 9.31 6.99
C GLU A 153 10.02 8.57 5.71
N THR A 154 8.75 8.14 5.66
CA THR A 154 8.18 7.53 4.45
C THR A 154 8.13 8.52 3.30
N ILE A 155 7.72 9.76 3.55
CA ILE A 155 7.68 10.81 2.51
C ILE A 155 9.10 11.15 2.04
N GLU A 156 10.09 11.19 2.94
CA GLU A 156 11.50 11.42 2.59
C GLU A 156 12.05 10.31 1.67
N LEU A 157 11.70 9.05 1.93
CA LEU A 157 12.14 7.92 1.11
C LEU A 157 11.47 7.90 -0.28
N PHE A 158 10.17 8.15 -0.34
CA PHE A 158 9.37 7.94 -1.56
C PHE A 158 9.18 9.20 -2.39
N GLY A 159 9.21 10.38 -1.76
CA GLY A 159 8.75 11.63 -2.36
C GLY A 159 7.22 11.80 -2.25
N PRO A 160 6.72 13.04 -2.13
CA PRO A 160 5.27 13.32 -2.10
C PRO A 160 4.49 12.76 -3.30
N GLU A 161 5.13 12.69 -4.48
CA GLU A 161 4.56 12.16 -5.72
C GLU A 161 4.31 10.64 -5.71
N ARG A 162 4.83 9.91 -4.72
CA ARG A 162 4.56 8.47 -4.52
C ARG A 162 3.89 8.16 -3.19
N CYS A 163 3.52 9.18 -2.42
CA CYS A 163 2.78 9.04 -1.17
C CYS A 163 1.36 9.59 -1.28
N MET A 164 0.40 8.88 -0.69
CA MET A 164 -1.00 9.32 -0.62
C MET A 164 -1.59 9.07 0.77
N PHE A 165 -2.35 10.04 1.29
CA PHE A 165 -3.13 9.85 2.51
C PHE A 165 -4.16 8.72 2.34
N ALA A 166 -4.30 7.87 3.35
CA ALA A 166 -5.45 6.99 3.46
C ALA A 166 -5.86 6.85 4.93
N SER A 167 -7.17 6.85 5.20
CA SER A 167 -7.66 6.84 6.58
C SER A 167 -7.62 5.45 7.24
N ASN A 168 -7.71 4.38 6.45
CA ASN A 168 -7.98 3.01 6.90
C ASN A 168 -9.26 2.88 7.75
N PHE A 169 -10.23 3.78 7.57
CA PHE A 169 -11.52 3.66 8.26
C PHE A 169 -12.35 2.48 7.69
N PRO A 170 -13.13 1.79 8.55
CA PRO A 170 -13.34 2.08 9.98
C PRO A 170 -12.31 1.46 10.94
N VAL A 171 -11.30 0.71 10.45
CA VAL A 171 -10.33 0.00 11.31
C VAL A 171 -9.52 0.95 12.18
N ALA A 172 -9.07 2.08 11.64
CA ALA A 172 -8.36 3.11 12.40
C ALA A 172 -9.18 3.67 13.58
N GLY A 173 -10.53 3.59 13.50
CA GLY A 173 -11.46 3.95 14.58
C GLY A 173 -11.25 3.20 15.89
N LEU A 174 -10.51 2.08 15.88
CA LEU A 174 -10.09 1.37 17.08
C LEU A 174 -9.04 2.15 17.90
N ARG A 175 -8.42 3.19 17.33
CA ARG A 175 -7.33 3.97 17.95
C ARG A 175 -7.57 5.46 17.95
N ILE A 176 -8.22 5.99 16.93
CA ILE A 176 -8.41 7.42 16.72
C ILE A 176 -9.67 7.64 15.87
N ASP A 177 -10.44 8.68 16.15
CA ASP A 177 -11.58 9.07 15.31
C ASP A 177 -11.11 9.73 14.00
N PHE A 178 -12.02 9.88 13.04
CA PHE A 178 -11.67 10.31 11.69
C PHE A 178 -11.17 11.76 11.67
N ASP A 179 -11.84 12.65 12.38
CA ASP A 179 -11.53 14.08 12.38
C ASP A 179 -10.18 14.35 13.05
N SER A 180 -9.91 13.66 14.16
CA SER A 180 -8.61 13.68 14.83
C SER A 180 -7.50 13.12 13.94
N LEU A 181 -7.72 12.00 13.25
CA LEU A 181 -6.74 11.42 12.33
C LEU A 181 -6.42 12.38 11.17
N TYR A 182 -7.46 12.93 10.53
CA TYR A 182 -7.30 13.82 9.39
C TYR A 182 -6.62 15.13 9.81
N SER A 183 -7.01 15.69 10.96
CA SER A 183 -6.38 16.90 11.51
C SER A 183 -4.91 16.64 11.88
N ALA A 184 -4.61 15.51 12.51
CA ALA A 184 -3.24 15.14 12.83
C ALA A 184 -2.39 15.01 11.56
N TYR A 185 -2.87 14.32 10.52
CA TYR A 185 -2.13 14.19 9.27
C TYR A 185 -1.88 15.54 8.59
N LYS A 186 -2.87 16.46 8.56
CA LYS A 186 -2.66 17.83 8.08
C LYS A 186 -1.55 18.57 8.83
N SER A 187 -1.52 18.45 10.15
CA SER A 187 -0.45 19.04 10.98
C SER A 187 0.91 18.40 10.75
N MET A 188 0.97 17.09 10.46
CA MET A 188 2.25 16.42 10.16
C MET A 188 2.95 17.01 8.94
N VAL A 189 2.19 17.48 7.95
CA VAL A 189 2.69 17.99 6.66
C VAL A 189 2.46 19.49 6.48
N GLU A 190 2.29 20.24 7.57
CA GLU A 190 1.93 21.66 7.52
C GLU A 190 2.99 22.54 6.83
N ASP A 191 4.26 22.17 6.94
CA ASP A 191 5.39 22.91 6.37
C ASP A 191 5.67 22.56 4.89
N PHE A 192 4.97 21.58 4.32
CA PHE A 192 5.12 21.21 2.91
C PHE A 192 4.54 22.32 2.00
N SER A 193 5.07 22.44 0.79
CA SER A 193 4.53 23.36 -0.20
C SER A 193 3.10 22.97 -0.61
N ASP A 194 2.33 23.93 -1.14
CA ASP A 194 0.97 23.66 -1.61
C ASP A 194 0.92 22.56 -2.67
N ARG A 195 1.94 22.50 -3.54
CA ARG A 195 2.08 21.44 -4.55
C ARG A 195 2.26 20.07 -3.91
N GLU A 196 3.14 19.94 -2.92
CA GLU A 196 3.38 18.66 -2.25
C GLU A 196 2.17 18.23 -1.42
N LYS A 197 1.48 19.18 -0.77
CA LYS A 197 0.20 18.91 -0.11
C LYS A 197 -0.84 18.38 -1.11
N LEU A 198 -0.97 18.99 -2.29
CA LEU A 198 -1.88 18.49 -3.32
C LEU A 198 -1.52 17.06 -3.78
N GLN A 199 -0.23 16.73 -3.90
CA GLN A 199 0.22 15.37 -4.18
C GLN A 199 -0.23 14.40 -3.09
N LEU A 200 0.09 14.70 -1.83
CA LEU A 200 -0.20 13.85 -0.67
C LEU A 200 -1.70 13.63 -0.44
N PHE A 201 -2.53 14.65 -0.66
CA PHE A 201 -3.96 14.60 -0.38
C PHE A 201 -4.83 14.22 -1.59
N ARG A 202 -4.33 14.36 -2.83
CA ARG A 202 -5.16 14.23 -4.04
C ARG A 202 -4.43 13.63 -5.23
N ASP A 203 -3.39 14.30 -5.74
CA ASP A 203 -2.88 14.05 -7.10
C ASP A 203 -2.25 12.66 -7.23
N THR A 204 -1.46 12.24 -6.23
CA THR A 204 -0.82 10.92 -6.24
C THR A 204 -1.84 9.79 -6.30
N ALA A 205 -2.94 9.89 -5.54
CA ALA A 205 -4.03 8.91 -5.59
C ALA A 205 -4.80 8.98 -6.91
N ALA A 206 -5.04 10.18 -7.43
CA ALA A 206 -5.76 10.37 -8.67
C ALA A 206 -5.01 9.81 -9.87
N GLU A 207 -3.70 10.03 -9.95
CA GLU A 207 -2.84 9.49 -11.00
C GLU A 207 -2.74 7.96 -10.89
N ALA A 208 -2.40 7.44 -9.70
CA ALA A 208 -2.23 6.02 -9.48
C ALA A 208 -3.49 5.22 -9.85
N TYR A 209 -4.66 5.71 -9.45
CA TYR A 209 -5.95 5.06 -9.70
C TYR A 209 -6.67 5.58 -10.95
N ARG A 210 -6.03 6.42 -11.77
CA ARG A 210 -6.60 6.95 -13.03
C ARG A 210 -8.00 7.54 -12.82
N LEU A 211 -8.09 8.42 -11.84
CA LEU A 211 -9.29 9.16 -11.47
C LEU A 211 -9.43 10.39 -12.37
N ASP A 212 -10.65 10.63 -12.88
CA ASP A 212 -10.96 11.82 -13.65
C ASP A 212 -11.28 13.00 -12.71
N LEU A 213 -10.32 13.91 -12.55
CA LEU A 213 -10.49 15.12 -11.75
C LEU A 213 -11.15 16.28 -12.52
N ALA A 214 -11.27 16.21 -13.85
CA ALA A 214 -11.73 17.32 -14.69
C ALA A 214 -13.23 17.62 -14.54
N ASN A 215 -14.01 16.67 -14.02
CA ASN A 215 -15.45 16.80 -13.79
C ASN A 215 -15.81 17.39 -12.40
N GLN A 216 -14.94 18.21 -11.79
CA GLN A 216 -15.18 18.81 -10.47
C GLN A 216 -15.38 20.33 -10.46
N ASP A 217 -15.16 21.02 -11.59
CA ASP A 217 -15.36 22.47 -11.73
C ASP A 217 -16.68 22.84 -12.45
N ALA A 218 -17.65 21.93 -12.52
CA ALA A 218 -18.98 22.14 -13.13
C ALA A 218 -20.11 22.14 -12.11
#